data_AF-A0A521SUF6-F1
#
_entry.id   AF-A0A521SUF6-F1
#
_cell.length_a   1.000
_cell.length_b   1.000
_cell.length_c   1.000
_cell.angle_alpha   90.00
_cell.angle_beta   90.00
_cell.angle_gamma   90.00
#
_symmetry.space_group_name_H-M   'P 1'
#
loop_
_entity.id
_entity.type
_entity.pdbx_description
1 polymer ?
#
loop_
_entity_poly.entity_id
_entity_poly.type
_entity_poly.pdbx_seq_one_letter_code
_entity_poly.pdbx_strand_id
1 'polypeptide(L)'
;MDYRQYNKGPEERKGIHPAWRGIGCLMMLIIPVVGFASSDLIIRFARANVAGFFVPTQLRGNLTLPGYGVVVDFWAVMALTLIVSIVLFALLAVLNAIVYGMSGKTKRNFESAPQRHKPKRKLK
;
A
#
# COMPACT_ATOMS: atom_id res chain seq x y z
N MET A 1 -13.33 -45.83 22.03
CA MET A 1 -13.13 -44.55 21.32
C MET A 1 -11.72 -44.58 20.74
N ASP A 2 -11.62 -44.61 19.42
CA ASP A 2 -10.39 -44.90 18.68
C ASP A 2 -9.56 -43.61 18.46
N TYR A 3 -8.34 -43.57 19.01
CA TYR A 3 -7.48 -42.38 19.09
C TYR A 3 -6.68 -42.11 17.80
N ARG A 4 -6.90 -42.88 16.73
CA ARG A 4 -6.07 -42.84 15.51
C ARG A 4 -6.47 -41.77 14.48
N GLN A 5 -7.62 -41.11 14.63
CA GLN A 5 -8.12 -40.17 13.61
C GLN A 5 -7.68 -38.71 13.76
N TYR A 6 -6.84 -38.35 14.75
CA TYR A 6 -6.35 -36.98 14.90
C TYR A 6 -4.89 -36.82 14.46
N ASN A 7 -4.59 -37.23 13.23
CA ASN A 7 -3.30 -36.97 12.60
C ASN A 7 -3.49 -36.29 11.23
N LYS A 8 -4.19 -35.14 11.23
CA LYS A 8 -3.98 -34.15 10.17
C LYS A 8 -2.76 -33.34 10.60
N GLY A 9 -1.62 -33.60 9.97
CA GLY A 9 -0.39 -32.84 10.18
C GLY A 9 -0.67 -31.33 10.05
N PRO A 10 0.12 -30.48 10.72
CA PRO A 10 -0.12 -29.05 10.71
C PRO A 10 -0.20 -28.58 9.26
N GLU A 11 -1.33 -27.99 8.87
CA GLU A 11 -1.42 -27.27 7.60
C GLU A 11 -0.26 -26.27 7.60
N GLU A 12 0.72 -26.50 6.72
CA GLU A 12 1.78 -25.52 6.47
C GLU A 12 1.08 -24.19 6.28
N ARG A 13 1.39 -23.23 7.15
CA ARG A 13 0.98 -21.85 6.98
C ARG A 13 1.62 -21.42 5.66
N LYS A 14 0.91 -21.63 4.53
CA LYS A 14 1.30 -21.10 3.23
C LYS A 14 1.52 -19.62 3.50
N GLY A 15 2.81 -19.26 3.49
CA GLY A 15 3.25 -17.90 3.75
C GLY A 15 2.52 -16.97 2.79
N ILE A 16 2.50 -15.68 3.12
CA ILE A 16 2.05 -14.67 2.16
C ILE A 16 2.84 -14.92 0.86
N HIS A 17 2.12 -15.18 -0.24
CA HIS A 17 2.73 -15.53 -1.52
C HIS A 17 3.78 -14.46 -1.89
N PRO A 18 5.01 -14.84 -2.29
CA PRO A 18 6.11 -13.89 -2.49
C PRO A 18 5.80 -12.80 -3.53
N ALA A 19 4.92 -13.08 -4.49
CA ALA A 19 4.41 -12.09 -5.45
C ALA A 19 3.77 -10.86 -4.77
N TRP A 20 3.15 -11.03 -3.60
CA TRP A 20 2.52 -9.94 -2.84
C TRP A 20 3.53 -9.04 -2.12
N ARG A 21 4.78 -9.49 -1.91
CA ARG A 21 5.87 -8.63 -1.42
C ARG A 21 6.45 -7.75 -2.54
N GLY A 22 6.44 -8.25 -3.78
CA GLY A 22 6.96 -7.52 -4.95
C GLY A 22 6.07 -6.38 -5.41
N ILE A 23 4.74 -6.57 -5.41
CA ILE A 23 3.79 -5.54 -5.83
C ILE A 23 3.86 -4.30 -4.95
N GLY A 24 3.91 -4.45 -3.63
CA GLY A 24 4.03 -3.31 -2.72
C GLY A 24 5.33 -2.51 -2.94
N CYS A 25 6.45 -3.21 -3.18
CA CYS A 25 7.73 -2.57 -3.46
C CYS A 25 7.71 -1.80 -4.79
N LEU A 26 7.16 -2.40 -5.85
CA LEU A 26 7.03 -1.74 -7.14
C LEU A 26 6.10 -0.51 -7.05
N MET A 27 4.99 -0.64 -6.33
CA MET A 27 4.04 0.46 -6.12
C MET A 27 4.68 1.63 -5.37
N MET A 28 5.59 1.38 -4.43
CA MET A 28 6.31 2.43 -3.71
C MET A 28 7.15 3.33 -4.62
N LEU A 29 7.61 2.81 -5.76
CA LEU A 29 8.32 3.60 -6.78
C LEU A 29 7.38 4.24 -7.80
N ILE A 30 6.36 3.52 -8.25
CA ILE A 30 5.44 3.99 -9.29
C ILE A 30 4.51 5.08 -8.77
N ILE A 31 3.96 4.93 -7.56
CA ILE A 31 2.98 5.87 -6.98
C ILE A 31 3.52 7.30 -6.90
N PRO A 32 4.73 7.60 -6.39
CA PRO A 32 5.21 8.97 -6.33
C PRO A 32 5.45 9.57 -7.72
N VAL A 33 5.91 8.78 -8.69
CA VAL A 33 6.13 9.24 -10.08
C VAL A 33 4.80 9.61 -10.74
N VAL A 34 3.82 8.71 -10.67
CA VAL A 34 2.48 8.95 -11.22
C VAL A 34 1.79 10.08 -10.46
N GLY A 35 1.93 10.13 -9.14
CA GLY A 35 1.38 11.17 -8.27
C GLY A 35 1.89 12.56 -8.63
N PHE A 36 3.18 12.68 -8.95
CA PHE A 36 3.77 13.94 -9.40
C PHE A 36 3.20 14.40 -10.74
N ALA A 37 3.21 13.52 -11.74
CA ALA A 37 2.70 13.84 -13.08
C ALA A 37 1.20 14.20 -13.05
N SER A 38 0.40 13.45 -12.29
CA SER A 38 -1.03 13.74 -12.14
C SER A 38 -1.28 15.03 -11.38
N SER A 39 -0.48 15.35 -10.35
CA SER A 39 -0.63 16.60 -9.60
C SER A 39 -0.29 17.84 -10.42
N ASP A 40 0.79 17.80 -11.21
CA ASP A 40 1.15 18.88 -12.14
C ASP A 40 0.02 19.12 -13.15
N LEU A 41 -0.56 18.05 -13.70
CA LEU A 41 -1.67 18.14 -14.65
C LEU A 41 -2.95 18.69 -14.00
N ILE A 42 -3.28 18.25 -12.77
CA ILE A 42 -4.44 18.75 -12.02
C ILE A 42 -4.30 20.25 -11.75
N ILE A 43 -3.14 20.73 -11.32
CA ILE A 43 -2.94 22.16 -11.02
C ILE A 43 -3.01 23.00 -12.30
N ARG A 44 -2.37 22.54 -13.39
CA ARG A 44 -2.47 23.21 -14.70
C ARG A 44 -3.91 23.28 -15.18
N PHE A 45 -4.64 22.18 -15.07
CA PHE A 45 -6.05 22.10 -15.46
C PHE A 45 -6.94 22.99 -14.60
N ALA A 46 -6.77 22.94 -13.27
CA ALA A 46 -7.53 23.75 -12.33
C ALA A 46 -7.34 25.25 -12.59
N ARG A 47 -6.10 25.68 -12.84
CA ARG A 47 -5.82 27.08 -13.18
C ARG A 47 -6.46 27.50 -14.51
N ALA A 48 -6.48 26.62 -15.51
CA ALA A 48 -7.00 26.93 -16.83
C ALA A 48 -8.54 26.92 -16.89
N ASN A 49 -9.21 26.08 -16.10
CA ASN A 49 -10.64 25.81 -16.23
C ASN A 49 -11.48 26.29 -15.05
N VAL A 50 -10.88 26.53 -13.88
CA VAL A 50 -11.60 26.96 -12.67
C VAL A 50 -11.39 28.46 -12.48
N ALA A 51 -12.40 29.24 -12.82
CA ALA A 51 -12.41 30.67 -12.54
C ALA A 51 -12.33 30.92 -11.02
N GLY A 52 -11.29 31.62 -10.58
CA GLY A 52 -11.05 31.92 -9.16
C GLY A 52 -10.12 30.95 -8.42
N PHE A 53 -9.53 29.95 -9.11
CA PHE A 53 -8.51 29.11 -8.49
C PHE A 53 -7.20 29.90 -8.29
N PHE A 54 -6.95 30.32 -7.05
CA PHE A 54 -5.76 31.06 -6.66
C PHE A 54 -4.87 30.21 -5.76
N VAL A 55 -3.66 29.91 -6.22
CA VAL A 55 -2.64 29.28 -5.37
C VAL A 55 -2.05 30.36 -4.46
N PRO A 56 -2.08 30.17 -3.12
CA PRO A 56 -1.53 31.13 -2.17
C PRO A 56 -0.05 31.39 -2.46
N THR A 57 0.40 32.63 -2.27
CA THR A 57 1.75 33.07 -2.67
C THR A 57 2.87 32.29 -1.98
N GLN A 58 2.61 31.75 -0.80
CA GLN A 58 3.55 30.91 -0.05
C GLN A 58 3.82 29.56 -0.74
N LEU A 59 2.90 29.06 -1.55
CA LEU A 59 3.03 27.80 -2.30
C LEU A 59 3.46 28.02 -3.76
N ARG A 60 3.70 29.28 -4.15
CA ARG A 60 4.27 29.59 -5.47
C ARG A 60 5.77 29.40 -5.42
N GLY A 61 6.25 28.54 -6.30
CA GLY A 61 7.67 28.36 -6.56
C GLY A 61 7.81 27.77 -7.95
N ASN A 62 8.66 28.35 -8.77
CA ASN A 62 8.92 27.81 -10.10
C ASN A 62 10.22 27.03 -10.02
N LEU A 63 10.14 25.72 -10.25
CA LEU A 63 11.31 24.86 -10.33
C LEU A 63 11.44 24.35 -11.76
N THR A 64 12.61 24.56 -12.35
CA THR A 64 12.93 24.02 -13.67
C THR A 64 13.65 22.70 -13.46
N LEU A 65 13.03 21.60 -13.86
CA LEU A 65 13.66 20.29 -13.79
C LEU A 65 14.35 20.00 -15.14
N PRO A 66 15.63 19.61 -15.14
CA PRO A 66 16.32 19.22 -16.37
C PRO A 66 15.63 17.99 -16.97
N GLY A 67 15.16 18.12 -18.23
CA GLY A 67 14.47 17.06 -18.97
C GLY A 67 12.94 17.03 -18.85
N TYR A 68 12.34 17.69 -17.86
CA TYR A 68 10.87 17.76 -17.69
C TYR A 68 10.29 19.17 -18.00
N GLY A 69 11.13 20.21 -17.87
CA GLY A 69 10.73 21.59 -18.14
C GLY A 69 10.33 22.35 -16.87
N VAL A 70 9.64 23.48 -17.06
CA VAL A 70 9.23 24.36 -15.96
C VAL A 70 7.96 23.82 -15.30
N VAL A 71 8.05 23.58 -13.99
CA VAL A 71 6.92 23.24 -13.13
C VAL A 71 6.52 24.50 -12.37
N VAL A 72 5.31 24.97 -12.66
CA VAL A 72 4.73 26.17 -12.02
C VAL A 72 4.05 25.73 -10.72
N ASP A 73 4.24 26.49 -9.64
CA ASP A 73 3.74 26.15 -8.29
C ASP A 73 4.24 24.80 -7.75
N PHE A 74 5.55 24.57 -7.85
CA PHE A 74 6.22 23.34 -7.42
C PHE A 74 5.81 22.88 -6.01
N TRP A 75 5.69 23.79 -5.04
CA TRP A 75 5.28 23.43 -3.68
C TRP A 75 3.83 22.96 -3.60
N ALA A 76 2.92 23.57 -4.37
CA ALA A 76 1.54 23.09 -4.49
C ALA A 76 1.48 21.72 -5.16
N VAL A 77 2.28 21.51 -6.22
CA VAL A 77 2.39 20.21 -6.89
C VAL A 77 2.89 19.14 -5.92
N MET A 78 3.92 19.44 -5.11
CA MET A 78 4.47 18.50 -4.12
C MET A 78 3.46 18.16 -3.02
N ALA A 79 2.76 19.16 -2.48
CA ALA A 79 1.71 18.94 -1.47
C ALA A 79 0.57 18.08 -2.04
N LEU A 80 0.13 18.39 -3.26
CA LEU A 80 -0.91 17.63 -3.95
C LEU A 80 -0.45 16.21 -4.28
N THR A 81 0.83 16.03 -4.65
CA THR A 81 1.42 14.71 -4.92
C THR A 81 1.33 13.82 -3.69
N LEU A 82 1.59 14.37 -2.50
CA LEU A 82 1.46 13.63 -1.26
C LEU A 82 0.00 13.23 -0.98
N ILE A 83 -0.96 14.11 -1.24
CA ILE A 83 -2.39 13.79 -1.12
C ILE A 83 -2.79 12.70 -2.13
N VAL A 84 -2.44 12.87 -3.41
CA VAL A 84 -2.75 11.94 -4.50
C VAL A 84 -2.13 10.58 -4.25
N SER A 85 -0.89 10.52 -3.76
CA SER A 85 -0.23 9.25 -3.41
C SER A 85 -0.91 8.52 -2.26
N ILE A 86 -1.36 9.24 -1.21
CA ILE A 86 -2.17 8.66 -0.13
C ILE A 86 -3.48 8.10 -0.69
N VAL A 87 -4.17 8.85 -1.56
CA VAL A 87 -5.43 8.42 -2.18
C VAL A 87 -5.22 7.18 -3.06
N LEU A 88 -4.18 7.17 -3.91
CA LEU A 88 -3.80 6.01 -4.72
C LEU A 88 -3.51 4.79 -3.86
N PHE A 89 -2.74 4.97 -2.78
CA PHE A 89 -2.43 3.89 -1.85
C PHE A 89 -3.69 3.36 -1.16
N ALA A 90 -4.57 4.24 -0.70
CA ALA A 90 -5.85 3.86 -0.10
C ALA A 90 -6.73 3.09 -1.08
N LEU A 91 -6.81 3.53 -2.34
CA LEU A 91 -7.58 2.86 -3.39
C LEU A 91 -7.03 1.46 -3.66
N LEU A 92 -5.71 1.32 -3.75
CA LEU A 92 -5.05 0.02 -3.92
C LEU A 92 -5.23 -0.90 -2.69
N ALA A 93 -5.21 -0.34 -1.48
CA ALA A 93 -5.49 -1.09 -0.26
C ALA A 93 -6.93 -1.64 -0.26
N VAL A 94 -7.91 -0.84 -0.70
CA VAL A 94 -9.29 -1.27 -0.87
C VAL A 94 -9.40 -2.36 -1.93
N LEU A 95 -8.77 -2.18 -3.11
CA LEU A 95 -8.75 -3.21 -4.14
C LEU A 95 -8.14 -4.53 -3.64
N ASN A 96 -7.02 -4.46 -2.92
CA ASN A 96 -6.41 -5.62 -2.29
C ASN A 96 -7.35 -6.28 -1.28
N ALA A 97 -8.03 -5.50 -0.44
CA ALA A 97 -8.99 -6.02 0.52
C ALA A 97 -10.17 -6.72 -0.17
N ILE A 98 -10.66 -6.18 -1.29
CA ILE A 98 -11.72 -6.82 -2.10
C ILE A 98 -11.22 -8.14 -2.71
N VAL A 99 -10.06 -8.13 -3.35
CA VAL A 99 -9.45 -9.33 -3.96
C VAL A 99 -9.24 -10.43 -2.91
N TYR A 100 -8.76 -10.06 -1.73
CA TYR A 100 -8.58 -11.01 -0.62
C TYR A 100 -9.88 -11.45 0.02
N GLY A 101 -10.84 -10.54 0.17
CA GLY A 101 -12.18 -10.83 0.68
C GLY A 101 -12.89 -11.85 -0.20
N MET A 102 -12.75 -11.72 -1.53
CA MET A 102 -13.26 -12.69 -2.50
C MET A 102 -12.54 -14.04 -2.46
N SER A 103 -11.25 -14.07 -2.12
CA SER A 103 -10.45 -15.31 -2.12
C SER A 103 -10.73 -16.26 -0.93
N GLY A 104 -11.67 -15.92 -0.04
CA GLY A 104 -12.31 -16.87 0.89
C GLY A 104 -11.45 -17.47 2.00
N LYS A 105 -10.17 -17.09 2.14
CA LYS A 105 -9.30 -17.60 3.22
C LYS A 105 -9.35 -16.72 4.46
N THR A 106 -10.42 -16.84 5.23
CA THR A 106 -10.51 -16.34 6.60
C THR A 106 -9.46 -17.05 7.46
N LYS A 107 -8.29 -16.43 7.65
CA LYS A 107 -7.31 -16.91 8.63
C LYS A 107 -7.80 -16.53 10.03
N ARG A 108 -8.18 -17.55 10.82
CA ARG A 108 -8.46 -17.40 12.25
C ARG A 108 -7.15 -17.04 12.96
N ASN A 109 -6.90 -15.75 13.15
CA ASN A 109 -5.63 -15.24 13.67
C ASN A 109 -5.52 -15.25 15.21
N PHE A 110 -6.60 -15.59 15.92
CA PHE A 110 -6.67 -15.49 17.39
C PHE A 110 -6.42 -16.80 18.13
N GLU A 111 -6.19 -17.91 17.42
CA GLU A 111 -5.87 -19.19 18.05
C GLU A 111 -4.36 -19.33 18.13
N SER A 112 -3.81 -18.99 19.30
CA SER A 112 -2.42 -19.26 19.65
C SER A 112 -2.10 -20.72 19.35
N ALA A 113 -1.03 -20.98 18.59
CA ALA A 113 -0.57 -22.35 18.37
C ALA A 113 -0.35 -23.00 19.75
N PRO A 114 -0.93 -24.19 20.02
CA PRO A 114 -0.77 -24.82 21.34
C PRO A 114 0.73 -25.04 21.59
N GLN A 115 1.27 -24.35 22.60
CA GLN A 115 2.67 -24.51 22.98
C GLN A 115 2.84 -25.91 23.59
N ARG A 116 3.48 -26.81 22.84
CA ARG A 116 3.83 -28.15 23.36
C ARG A 116 4.95 -28.00 24.38
N HIS A 117 4.62 -28.10 25.67
CA HIS A 117 5.63 -28.32 26.71
C HIS A 117 6.20 -29.75 26.54
N LYS A 118 7.50 -29.86 26.23
CA LYS A 118 8.18 -31.16 26.22
C LYS A 118 8.21 -31.68 27.67
N PRO A 119 7.66 -32.87 27.98
CA PRO A 119 7.80 -33.42 29.33
C PRO A 119 9.28 -33.67 29.60
N LYS A 120 9.79 -33.11 30.71
CA LYS A 120 11.17 -33.35 31.14
C LYS A 120 11.32 -34.85 31.44
N ARG A 121 12.13 -35.53 30.63
CA ARG A 121 12.54 -36.91 30.82
C ARG A 121 13.18 -37.02 32.21
N LYS A 122 12.53 -37.75 33.13
CA LYS A 122 13.14 -38.05 34.43
C LYS A 122 14.37 -38.91 34.18
N LEU A 123 15.56 -38.40 34.51
CA LEU A 123 16.75 -39.23 34.62
C LEU A 123 16.51 -40.19 35.80
N LYS A 124 16.77 -41.47 35.55
CA LYS A 124 16.69 -42.55 36.52
C LYS A 124 18.06 -42.75 37.14
#